data_AF-A0A127Q064-F1
#
_entry.id   AF-A0A127Q064-F1
#
_cell.length_a   1.000
_cell.length_b   1.000
_cell.length_c   1.000
_cell.angle_alpha   90.00
_cell.angle_beta   90.00
_cell.angle_gamma   90.00
#
_symmetry.space_group_name_H-M   'P 1'
#
loop_
_entity.id
_entity.type
_entity.pdbx_description
1 polymer ?
#
loop_
_entity_poly.entity_id
_entity_poly.type
_entity_poly.pdbx_seq_one_letter_code
_entity_poly.pdbx_strand_id
1 'polypeptide(L)'
;MKMTSSMRHLRLLLSAAALAACACQSVAGDRLQFEGVPLESGETLLAHAAVNPAGQMQLDLGQQGVVTISPWPKALPRQLQAQYATLRQTMHPAGPLQSLLLRTAEGKEPWLTLVANGGLNWGVLPGIRLRAAAGGGVRIAGLKTDLPVAPGETVKFRDGAMHCWQFSLLAVRLPQGRVGISQEGEARADWYLRGDVAC
;
A
#
# COMPACT_ATOMS: atom_id res chain seq x y z
N MET A 1 4.14 59.61 51.65
CA MET A 1 2.96 58.98 50.99
C MET A 1 3.40 57.79 50.17
N LYS A 2 3.06 56.58 50.61
CA LYS A 2 2.72 55.41 49.78
C LYS A 2 2.36 54.27 50.74
N MET A 3 1.06 54.13 50.98
CA MET A 3 0.47 53.01 51.71
C MET A 3 0.35 51.80 50.76
N THR A 4 0.75 50.67 51.31
CA THR A 4 0.56 49.30 50.84
C THR A 4 -0.90 48.96 50.58
N SER A 5 -1.19 48.15 49.55
CA SER A 5 -2.31 47.20 49.63
C SER A 5 -2.07 45.98 48.76
N SER A 6 -2.32 44.84 49.38
CA SER A 6 -2.13 43.46 48.97
C SER A 6 -3.51 42.81 48.91
N MET A 7 -3.88 42.21 47.78
CA MET A 7 -4.98 41.23 47.68
C MET A 7 -4.57 40.21 46.61
N ARG A 8 -4.01 39.07 47.02
CA ARG A 8 -4.70 37.81 47.36
C ARG A 8 -5.32 37.10 46.15
N HIS A 9 -4.52 36.16 45.66
CA HIS A 9 -4.88 34.84 45.16
C HIS A 9 -6.32 34.40 45.41
N LEU A 10 -7.06 34.05 44.36
CA LEU A 10 -8.12 33.05 44.43
C LEU A 10 -8.42 32.49 43.03
N ARG A 11 -8.39 31.15 42.94
CA ARG A 11 -9.03 30.28 41.94
C ARG A 11 -8.30 30.02 40.61
N LEU A 12 -7.14 29.38 40.75
CA LEU A 12 -6.78 28.23 39.92
C LEU A 12 -7.63 27.02 40.36
N LEU A 13 -7.78 26.06 39.43
CA LEU A 13 -8.41 24.73 39.56
C LEU A 13 -9.89 24.67 39.14
N LEU A 14 -10.10 24.37 37.87
CA LEU A 14 -11.09 23.37 37.45
C LEU A 14 -10.76 22.85 36.05
N SER A 15 -10.58 21.53 35.98
CA SER A 15 -10.76 20.69 34.79
C SER A 15 -9.59 20.55 33.81
N ALA A 16 -8.42 20.17 34.33
CA ALA A 16 -7.47 19.36 33.57
C ALA A 16 -7.94 17.89 33.56
N ALA A 17 -8.91 17.56 32.71
CA ALA A 17 -9.39 16.20 32.51
C ALA A 17 -10.02 16.05 31.12
N ALA A 18 -9.20 16.18 30.07
CA ALA A 18 -9.61 15.88 28.69
C ALA A 18 -8.42 15.46 27.80
N LEU A 19 -7.44 14.74 28.37
CA LEU A 19 -6.25 14.26 27.65
C LEU A 19 -6.02 12.77 27.93
N ALA A 20 -6.98 11.92 27.62
CA ALA A 20 -6.79 10.46 27.67
C ALA A 20 -7.72 9.69 26.71
N ALA A 21 -8.12 10.30 25.59
CA ALA A 21 -8.80 9.61 24.51
C ALA A 21 -8.16 10.03 23.19
N CYS A 22 -7.90 9.06 22.30
CA CYS A 22 -7.23 9.20 21.00
C CYS A 22 -5.68 9.17 20.99
N ALA A 23 -5.06 8.26 21.75
CA ALA A 23 -3.76 7.70 21.38
C ALA A 23 -3.87 6.20 21.07
N CYS A 24 -4.88 5.84 20.29
CA CYS A 24 -4.90 4.61 19.49
C CYS A 24 -5.24 5.03 18.05
N GLN A 25 -4.46 5.97 17.50
CA GLN A 25 -4.37 6.11 16.06
C GLN A 25 -3.62 4.88 15.58
N SER A 26 -4.41 3.86 15.31
CA SER A 26 -4.03 2.64 14.64
C SER A 26 -3.16 2.99 13.44
N VAL A 27 -2.00 2.32 13.33
CA VAL A 27 -1.15 2.27 12.12
C VAL A 27 -1.88 1.53 10.96
N ALA A 28 -3.21 1.53 10.97
CA ALA A 28 -4.10 0.89 10.01
C ALA A 28 -4.37 1.79 8.79
N GLY A 29 -3.98 3.07 8.83
CA GLY A 29 -4.30 4.06 7.80
C GLY A 29 -3.59 3.89 6.45
N ASP A 30 -2.46 3.18 6.40
CA ASP A 30 -1.64 3.07 5.17
C ASP A 30 -1.74 1.70 4.48
N ARG A 31 -2.48 0.75 5.07
CA ARG A 31 -2.63 -0.58 4.46
C ARG A 31 -3.51 -0.49 3.24
N LEU A 32 -3.04 -1.06 2.14
CA LEU A 32 -3.83 -1.18 0.93
C LEU A 32 -4.96 -2.22 1.12
N GLN A 33 -6.16 -1.83 0.74
CA GLN A 33 -7.39 -2.60 0.85
C GLN A 33 -8.12 -2.57 -0.49
N PHE A 34 -8.66 -3.71 -0.88
CA PHE A 34 -9.53 -3.84 -2.03
C PHE A 34 -10.87 -4.40 -1.55
N GLU A 35 -11.93 -3.65 -1.77
CA GLU A 35 -13.30 -4.02 -1.42
C GLU A 35 -14.08 -4.36 -2.68
N GLY A 36 -14.87 -5.43 -2.65
CA GLY A 36 -15.72 -5.85 -3.78
C GLY A 36 -15.00 -6.65 -4.86
N VAL A 37 -13.75 -7.09 -4.65
CA VAL A 37 -12.99 -7.86 -5.65
C VAL A 37 -13.72 -9.17 -5.99
N PRO A 38 -14.04 -9.43 -7.26
CA PRO A 38 -14.71 -10.67 -7.66
C PRO A 38 -13.80 -11.89 -7.42
N LEU A 39 -14.41 -13.04 -7.13
CA LEU A 39 -13.69 -14.31 -6.98
C LEU A 39 -13.11 -14.79 -8.32
N GLU A 40 -13.86 -14.56 -9.40
CA GLU A 40 -13.42 -14.87 -10.75
C GLU A 40 -12.66 -13.67 -11.32
N SER A 41 -11.47 -13.93 -11.86
CA SER A 41 -10.69 -12.89 -12.54
C SER A 41 -11.26 -12.61 -13.92
N GLY A 42 -11.50 -11.34 -14.20
CA GLY A 42 -11.88 -10.84 -15.51
C GLY A 42 -11.06 -9.60 -15.88
N GLU A 43 -10.93 -9.35 -17.17
CA GLU A 43 -10.44 -8.08 -17.70
C GLU A 43 -11.64 -7.23 -18.09
N THR A 44 -11.72 -6.01 -17.54
CA THR A 44 -12.83 -5.09 -17.80
C THR A 44 -12.28 -3.78 -18.34
N LEU A 45 -12.90 -3.27 -19.41
CA LEU A 45 -12.60 -1.94 -19.94
C LEU A 45 -13.25 -0.88 -19.05
N LEU A 46 -12.42 -0.07 -18.40
CA LEU A 46 -12.85 1.12 -17.67
C LEU A 46 -12.82 2.29 -18.65
N ALA A 47 -13.94 2.98 -18.86
CA ALA A 47 -13.96 4.19 -19.68
C ALA A 47 -13.25 5.36 -18.98
N HIS A 48 -13.47 5.48 -17.67
CA HIS A 48 -12.85 6.46 -16.80
C HIS A 48 -12.82 5.93 -15.37
N ALA A 49 -11.79 6.29 -14.60
CA ALA A 49 -11.76 6.08 -13.16
C ALA A 49 -11.06 7.25 -12.47
N ALA A 50 -11.54 7.65 -11.30
CA ALA A 50 -10.99 8.79 -10.57
C ALA A 50 -10.90 8.51 -9.07
N VAL A 51 -9.90 9.11 -8.45
CA VAL A 51 -9.72 9.12 -7.00
C VAL A 51 -10.69 10.12 -6.38
N ASN A 52 -11.58 9.63 -5.52
CA ASN A 52 -12.54 10.46 -4.80
C ASN A 52 -11.86 11.36 -3.73
N PRO A 53 -12.58 12.30 -3.10
CA PRO A 53 -12.01 13.15 -2.04
C PRO A 53 -11.48 12.41 -0.82
N ALA A 54 -11.97 11.19 -0.56
CA ALA A 54 -11.47 10.32 0.50
C ALA A 54 -10.15 9.60 0.13
N GLY A 55 -9.62 9.82 -1.08
CA GLY A 55 -8.38 9.20 -1.52
C GLY A 55 -8.55 7.76 -2.02
N GLN A 56 -9.75 7.38 -2.43
CA GLN A 56 -10.07 6.03 -2.89
C GLN A 56 -10.30 6.00 -4.39
N MET A 57 -9.81 4.96 -5.05
CA MET A 57 -10.11 4.69 -6.46
C MET A 57 -11.32 3.76 -6.53
N GLN A 58 -12.36 4.18 -7.25
CA GLN A 58 -13.53 3.35 -7.53
C GLN A 58 -13.47 2.88 -8.99
N LEU A 59 -13.57 1.57 -9.18
CA LEU A 59 -13.58 0.92 -10.49
C LEU A 59 -14.96 0.30 -10.70
N ASP A 60 -15.73 0.85 -11.64
CA ASP A 60 -16.98 0.25 -12.07
C ASP A 60 -16.69 -0.88 -13.06
N LEU A 61 -16.97 -2.12 -12.65
CA LEU A 61 -16.78 -3.32 -13.46
C LEU A 61 -18.05 -3.76 -14.18
N GLY A 62 -19.06 -2.90 -14.27
CA GLY A 62 -20.35 -3.20 -14.88
C GLY A 62 -21.11 -4.25 -14.07
N GLN A 63 -21.40 -5.40 -14.67
CA GLN A 63 -22.19 -6.46 -14.03
C GLN A 63 -21.49 -7.10 -12.82
N GLN A 64 -20.17 -6.97 -12.72
CA GLN A 64 -19.40 -7.47 -11.58
C GLN A 64 -19.42 -6.53 -10.37
N GLY A 65 -20.03 -5.35 -10.50
CA GLY A 65 -20.18 -4.35 -9.44
C GLY A 65 -19.02 -3.37 -9.36
N VAL A 66 -18.93 -2.66 -8.23
CA VAL A 66 -17.93 -1.62 -8.00
C VAL A 66 -16.85 -2.15 -7.06
N VAL A 67 -15.59 -1.96 -7.45
CA VAL A 67 -14.43 -2.25 -6.61
C VAL A 67 -13.85 -0.95 -6.08
N THR A 68 -13.60 -0.91 -4.77
CA THR A 68 -12.96 0.25 -4.12
C THR A 68 -11.55 -0.13 -3.69
N ILE A 69 -10.58 0.70 -4.02
CA ILE A 69 -9.17 0.54 -3.64
C ILE A 69 -8.76 1.72 -2.76
N SER A 70 -8.28 1.42 -1.56
CA SER A 70 -7.97 2.43 -0.54
C SER A 70 -6.75 2.04 0.31
N PRO A 71 -5.87 2.98 0.67
CA PRO A 71 -5.74 4.30 0.05
C PRO A 71 -5.17 4.16 -1.38
N TRP A 72 -5.57 5.03 -2.30
CA TRP A 72 -4.91 5.13 -3.58
C TRP A 72 -3.52 5.77 -3.39
N PRO A 73 -2.42 5.12 -3.85
CA PRO A 73 -1.08 5.67 -3.66
C PRO A 73 -0.92 7.08 -4.24
N LYS A 74 -0.45 8.03 -3.43
CA LYS A 74 -0.37 9.46 -3.79
C LYS A 74 0.49 9.77 -5.02
N ALA A 75 1.47 8.91 -5.33
CA ALA A 75 2.36 9.05 -6.47
C ALA A 75 1.73 8.54 -7.80
N LEU A 76 0.54 7.95 -7.75
CA LEU A 76 -0.19 7.49 -8.93
C LEU A 76 -1.14 8.58 -9.44
N PRO A 77 -1.46 8.56 -10.76
CA PRO A 77 -2.45 9.49 -11.31
C PRO A 77 -3.77 9.40 -10.56
N ARG A 78 -4.40 10.56 -10.32
CA ARG A 78 -5.71 10.63 -9.67
C ARG A 78 -6.88 10.43 -10.64
N GLN A 79 -6.60 10.48 -11.94
CA GLN A 79 -7.56 10.27 -13.02
C GLN A 79 -6.94 9.32 -14.01
N LEU A 80 -7.71 8.31 -14.40
CA LEU A 80 -7.33 7.29 -15.35
C LEU A 80 -8.24 7.42 -16.56
N GLN A 81 -7.60 7.45 -17.73
CA GLN A 81 -8.30 7.41 -19.01
C GLN A 81 -8.74 5.97 -19.32
N ALA A 82 -9.33 5.77 -20.49
CA ALA A 82 -9.76 4.45 -20.94
C ALA A 82 -8.63 3.41 -20.83
N GLN A 83 -8.86 2.36 -20.05
CA GLN A 83 -7.87 1.36 -19.74
C GLN A 83 -8.53 0.04 -19.33
N TYR A 84 -7.83 -1.06 -19.56
CA TYR A 84 -8.23 -2.37 -19.07
C TYR A 84 -7.76 -2.55 -17.62
N ALA A 85 -8.68 -3.00 -16.78
CA ALA A 85 -8.39 -3.42 -15.42
C ALA A 85 -8.59 -4.93 -15.30
N THR A 86 -7.58 -5.62 -14.78
CA THR A 86 -7.69 -7.02 -14.35
C THR A 86 -7.55 -7.08 -12.85
N LEU A 87 -8.59 -7.59 -12.18
CA LEU A 87 -8.58 -7.83 -10.74
C LEU A 87 -8.46 -9.32 -10.47
N ARG A 88 -7.69 -9.67 -9.45
CA ARG A 88 -7.51 -11.05 -8.99
C ARG A 88 -7.57 -11.10 -7.48
N GLN A 89 -8.25 -12.12 -6.98
CA GLN A 89 -8.20 -12.53 -5.59
C GLN A 89 -7.77 -13.99 -5.51
N THR A 90 -6.81 -14.29 -4.63
CA THR A 90 -6.38 -15.66 -4.35
C THR A 90 -6.52 -15.91 -2.86
N MET A 91 -7.23 -16.98 -2.51
CA MET A 91 -7.39 -17.39 -1.11
C MET A 91 -6.08 -17.94 -0.58
N HIS A 92 -5.70 -17.53 0.63
CA HIS A 92 -4.50 -18.01 1.31
C HIS A 92 -4.75 -18.09 2.82
N PRO A 93 -4.15 -19.06 3.52
CA PRO A 93 -4.27 -19.18 4.98
C PRO A 93 -4.01 -17.90 5.79
N ALA A 94 -3.17 -16.98 5.32
CA ALA A 94 -2.85 -15.73 6.02
C ALA A 94 -3.68 -14.54 5.52
N GLY A 95 -4.85 -14.81 4.94
CA GLY A 95 -5.77 -13.85 4.35
C GLY A 95 -5.64 -13.75 2.82
N PRO A 96 -6.66 -13.23 2.13
CA PRO A 96 -6.67 -13.16 0.67
C PRO A 96 -5.54 -12.29 0.13
N LEU A 97 -4.97 -12.70 -0.99
CA LEU A 97 -4.04 -11.91 -1.79
C LEU A 97 -4.86 -11.26 -2.90
N GLN A 98 -4.74 -9.96 -3.05
CA GLN A 98 -5.51 -9.21 -4.03
C GLN A 98 -4.57 -8.41 -4.92
N SER A 99 -4.87 -8.33 -6.21
CA SER A 99 -4.09 -7.54 -7.15
C SER A 99 -4.96 -6.85 -8.19
N LEU A 100 -4.52 -5.67 -8.61
CA LEU A 100 -5.01 -4.93 -9.76
C LEU A 100 -3.86 -4.82 -10.76
N LEU A 101 -4.14 -5.19 -12.01
CA LEU A 101 -3.32 -4.85 -13.16
C LEU A 101 -4.06 -3.80 -13.99
N LEU A 102 -3.37 -2.72 -14.36
CA LEU A 102 -3.89 -1.73 -15.30
C LEU A 102 -3.04 -1.70 -16.56
N ARG A 103 -3.72 -1.74 -17.69
CA ARG A 103 -3.13 -1.68 -19.03
C ARG A 103 -3.88 -0.62 -19.84
N THR A 104 -3.16 0.23 -20.57
CA THR A 104 -3.82 1.20 -21.46
C THR A 104 -4.64 0.47 -22.52
N ALA A 105 -5.67 1.11 -23.07
CA ALA A 105 -6.51 0.47 -24.09
C ALA A 105 -5.70 -0.07 -25.30
N GLU A 106 -4.62 0.61 -25.65
CA GLU A 106 -3.75 0.28 -26.80
C GLU A 106 -2.52 -0.57 -26.41
N GLY A 107 -2.17 -0.62 -25.12
CA GLY A 107 -0.97 -1.32 -24.63
C GLY A 107 -1.19 -2.83 -24.55
N LYS A 108 -0.12 -3.62 -24.67
CA LYS A 108 -0.16 -5.08 -24.43
C LYS A 108 0.23 -5.47 -23.02
N GLU A 109 1.07 -4.66 -22.37
CA GLU A 109 1.61 -4.92 -21.06
C GLU A 109 0.97 -3.99 -20.00
N PRO A 110 0.80 -4.45 -18.76
CA PRO A 110 0.30 -3.60 -17.69
C PRO A 110 1.33 -2.51 -17.34
N TRP A 111 0.89 -1.26 -17.36
CA TRP A 111 1.71 -0.13 -16.89
C TRP A 111 1.72 -0.02 -15.37
N LEU A 112 0.71 -0.59 -14.68
CA LEU A 112 0.62 -0.67 -13.23
C LEU A 112 0.27 -2.09 -12.78
N THR A 113 1.02 -2.59 -11.81
CA THR A 113 0.62 -3.70 -10.94
C THR A 113 0.53 -3.20 -9.52
N LEU A 114 -0.60 -3.43 -8.86
CA LEU A 114 -0.86 -3.02 -7.49
C LEU A 114 -1.29 -4.26 -6.70
N VAL A 115 -0.64 -4.53 -5.57
CA VAL A 115 -0.82 -5.76 -4.80
C VAL A 115 -1.08 -5.45 -3.33
N ALA A 116 -2.17 -6.02 -2.80
CA ALA A 116 -2.45 -6.06 -1.37
C ALA A 116 -2.21 -7.48 -0.84
N ASN A 117 -1.61 -7.52 0.36
CA ASN A 117 -1.34 -8.72 1.12
C ASN A 117 -0.42 -9.73 0.41
N GLY A 118 0.50 -9.26 -0.42
CA GLY A 118 1.41 -10.13 -1.13
C GLY A 118 2.48 -10.78 -0.26
N GLY A 119 2.87 -12.02 -0.57
CA GLY A 119 3.96 -12.69 0.14
C GLY A 119 5.34 -12.13 -0.20
N LEU A 120 6.29 -12.17 0.75
CA LEU A 120 7.69 -11.78 0.54
C LEU A 120 8.52 -12.80 -0.28
N ASN A 121 7.87 -13.61 -1.11
CA ASN A 121 8.52 -14.42 -2.13
C ASN A 121 7.75 -14.33 -3.46
N TRP A 122 6.75 -13.44 -3.54
CA TRP A 122 5.98 -13.20 -4.75
C TRP A 122 6.88 -12.50 -5.78
N GLY A 123 6.81 -12.99 -7.02
CA GLY A 123 7.42 -12.36 -8.18
C GLY A 123 6.86 -10.95 -8.40
N VAL A 124 7.78 -9.98 -8.49
CA VAL A 124 7.52 -8.62 -8.94
C VAL A 124 7.51 -8.58 -10.47
N LEU A 125 8.47 -9.28 -11.08
CA LEU A 125 8.62 -9.52 -12.52
C LEU A 125 9.20 -10.93 -12.72
N PRO A 126 9.25 -11.47 -13.95
CA PRO A 126 9.95 -12.73 -14.20
C PRO A 126 11.38 -12.72 -13.66
N GLY A 127 11.69 -13.66 -12.75
CA GLY A 127 13.01 -13.76 -12.09
C GLY A 127 13.26 -12.79 -10.92
N ILE A 128 12.50 -11.69 -10.83
CA ILE A 128 12.66 -10.65 -9.80
C ILE A 128 11.55 -10.79 -8.75
N ARG A 129 11.90 -10.80 -7.46
CA ARG A 129 10.94 -11.04 -6.38
C ARG A 129 11.26 -10.22 -5.13
N LEU A 130 10.26 -10.03 -4.28
CA LEU A 130 10.49 -9.52 -2.94
C LEU A 130 11.12 -10.62 -2.07
N ARG A 131 11.96 -10.23 -1.12
CA ARG A 131 12.52 -11.10 -0.07
C ARG A 131 12.70 -10.35 1.25
N ALA A 132 12.60 -11.07 2.36
CA ALA A 132 13.06 -10.58 3.64
C ALA A 132 14.61 -10.45 3.66
N ALA A 133 15.11 -9.42 4.32
CA ALA A 133 16.54 -9.23 4.57
C ALA A 133 16.97 -9.84 5.92
N ALA A 134 18.21 -10.32 6.01
CA ALA A 134 18.73 -11.04 7.19
C ALA A 134 18.80 -10.18 8.47
N GLY A 135 18.76 -8.84 8.35
CA GLY A 135 18.74 -7.89 9.47
C GLY A 135 17.36 -7.30 9.77
N GLY A 136 16.29 -7.87 9.21
CA GLY A 136 14.98 -7.23 9.17
C GLY A 136 14.83 -6.30 7.95
N GLY A 137 13.59 -6.13 7.48
CA GLY A 137 13.28 -5.35 6.28
C GLY A 137 13.09 -6.20 5.02
N VAL A 138 12.92 -5.51 3.88
CA VAL A 138 12.58 -6.10 2.58
C VAL A 138 13.59 -5.66 1.53
N ARG A 139 13.86 -6.53 0.56
CA ARG A 139 14.65 -6.23 -0.62
C ARG A 139 14.00 -6.78 -1.88
N ILE A 140 14.29 -6.14 -3.00
CA ILE A 140 14.05 -6.66 -4.34
C ILE A 140 15.25 -7.53 -4.70
N ALA A 141 15.02 -8.81 -4.94
CA ALA A 141 16.04 -9.80 -5.29
C ALA A 141 15.87 -10.29 -6.73
N GLY A 142 16.96 -10.79 -7.32
CA GLY A 142 16.99 -11.25 -8.72
C GLY A 142 17.45 -10.19 -9.72
N LEU A 143 17.89 -9.03 -9.21
CA LEU A 143 18.63 -8.02 -9.96
C LEU A 143 20.14 -8.32 -9.90
N LYS A 144 20.95 -7.59 -10.68
CA LYS A 144 22.43 -7.67 -10.58
C LYS A 144 22.92 -7.33 -9.17
N THR A 145 22.27 -6.35 -8.54
CA THR A 145 22.46 -5.98 -7.14
C THR A 145 21.08 -5.95 -6.49
N ASP A 146 20.90 -6.70 -5.41
CA ASP A 146 19.66 -6.65 -4.63
C ASP A 146 19.44 -5.23 -4.09
N LEU A 147 18.20 -4.73 -4.16
CA LEU A 147 17.87 -3.37 -3.75
C LEU A 147 17.07 -3.40 -2.44
N PRO A 148 17.54 -2.77 -1.35
CA PRO A 148 16.74 -2.60 -0.15
C PRO A 148 15.56 -1.67 -0.44
N VAL A 149 14.41 -1.95 0.19
CA VAL A 149 13.21 -1.12 0.09
C VAL A 149 12.55 -0.98 1.46
N ALA A 150 12.21 0.25 1.84
CA ALA A 150 11.43 0.53 3.04
C ALA A 150 9.99 0.98 2.70
N PRO A 151 9.02 0.75 3.59
CA PRO A 151 7.66 1.28 3.42
C PRO A 151 7.65 2.80 3.20
N GLY A 152 6.85 3.25 2.25
CA GLY A 152 6.77 4.65 1.81
C GLY A 152 7.86 5.06 0.82
N GLU A 153 8.89 4.23 0.62
CA GLU A 153 9.96 4.52 -0.33
C GLU A 153 9.65 3.99 -1.74
N THR A 154 10.28 4.64 -2.70
CA THR A 154 10.20 4.30 -4.12
C THR A 154 11.59 4.09 -4.65
N VAL A 155 11.81 2.96 -5.34
CA VAL A 155 13.06 2.64 -6.01
C VAL A 155 12.81 2.46 -7.50
N LYS A 156 13.80 2.80 -8.30
CA LYS A 156 13.79 2.54 -9.74
C LYS A 156 14.89 1.54 -10.09
N PHE A 157 14.60 0.65 -11.01
CA PHE A 157 15.57 -0.33 -11.48
C PHE A 157 15.29 -0.72 -12.94
N ARG A 158 16.29 -1.34 -13.57
CA ARG A 158 16.13 -1.96 -14.88
C ARG A 158 16.03 -3.46 -14.74
N ASP A 159 15.15 -4.08 -15.53
CA ASP A 159 15.12 -5.53 -15.66
C ASP A 159 16.22 -6.04 -16.62
N GLY A 160 16.24 -7.36 -16.86
CA GLY A 160 17.20 -7.96 -17.80
C GLY A 160 16.98 -7.55 -19.27
N ALA A 161 15.81 -7.03 -19.61
CA ALA A 161 15.47 -6.50 -20.94
C ALA A 161 15.72 -4.99 -21.05
N MET A 162 16.33 -4.38 -20.02
CA MET A 162 16.61 -2.94 -19.93
C MET A 162 15.37 -2.04 -19.85
N HIS A 163 14.19 -2.60 -19.57
CA HIS A 163 13.00 -1.81 -19.28
C HIS A 163 13.12 -1.17 -17.90
N CYS A 164 12.65 0.07 -17.80
CA CYS A 164 12.69 0.85 -16.59
C CYS A 164 11.42 0.66 -15.78
N TRP A 165 11.63 0.29 -14.51
CA TRP A 165 10.56 0.01 -13.57
C TRP A 165 10.69 0.89 -12.33
N GLN A 166 9.54 1.33 -11.81
CA GLN A 166 9.44 1.99 -10.51
C GLN A 166 8.66 1.08 -9.56
N PHE A 167 9.29 0.69 -8.46
CA PHE A 167 8.67 -0.09 -7.40
C PHE A 167 8.51 0.76 -6.15
N SER A 168 7.38 0.63 -5.47
CA SER A 168 7.16 1.24 -4.17
C SER A 168 6.59 0.23 -3.19
N LEU A 169 7.22 0.13 -2.03
CA LEU A 169 6.70 -0.63 -0.90
C LEU A 169 5.75 0.28 -0.11
N LEU A 170 4.49 -0.11 0.01
CA LEU A 170 3.48 0.68 0.73
C LEU A 170 3.46 0.29 2.22
N ALA A 171 3.41 -1.00 2.48
CA ALA A 171 3.40 -1.54 3.84
C ALA A 171 4.07 -2.90 3.88
N VAL A 172 4.62 -3.27 5.03
CA VAL A 172 5.14 -4.61 5.30
C VAL A 172 4.68 -5.09 6.67
N ARG A 173 4.34 -6.37 6.76
CA ARG A 173 4.02 -7.10 7.98
C ARG A 173 5.02 -8.23 8.09
N LEU A 174 6.01 -8.03 8.94
CA LEU A 174 6.97 -9.06 9.31
C LEU A 174 6.52 -9.68 10.65
N PRO A 175 6.33 -11.00 10.74
CA PRO A 175 6.08 -11.64 12.02
C PRO A 175 7.26 -11.33 12.96
N GLN A 176 6.97 -10.76 14.13
CA GLN A 176 8.01 -10.48 15.12
C GLN A 176 8.37 -11.78 15.83
N GLY A 177 9.50 -12.38 15.45
CA GLY A 177 10.03 -13.55 16.13
C GLY A 177 10.25 -13.25 17.62
N ARG A 178 9.57 -13.99 18.49
CA ARG A 178 9.92 -14.07 19.91
C ARG A 178 10.71 -15.35 20.12
N VAL A 179 11.89 -15.24 20.74
CA VAL A 179 12.74 -16.40 21.05
C VAL A 179 11.93 -17.40 21.88
N GLY A 180 11.89 -18.67 21.45
CA GLY A 180 11.21 -19.75 22.15
C GLY A 180 9.73 -19.95 21.81
N ILE A 181 9.14 -19.16 20.91
CA ILE A 181 7.75 -19.34 20.44
C ILE A 181 7.76 -19.53 18.92
N SER A 182 7.33 -20.70 18.45
CA SER A 182 7.00 -20.91 17.03
C SER A 182 5.81 -20.02 16.68
N GLN A 183 5.97 -19.10 15.71
CA GLN A 183 4.86 -18.27 15.23
C GLN A 183 4.43 -18.69 13.83
N GLU A 184 3.12 -18.78 13.65
CA GLU A 184 2.43 -19.15 12.40
C GLU A 184 2.15 -17.95 11.48
N GLY A 185 2.82 -16.82 11.70
CA GLY A 185 2.60 -15.61 10.89
C GLY A 185 3.45 -15.64 9.62
N GLU A 186 2.84 -15.52 8.44
CA GLU A 186 3.58 -15.35 7.20
C GLU A 186 3.85 -13.87 6.91
N ALA A 187 5.06 -13.58 6.41
CA ALA A 187 5.40 -12.21 6.03
C ALA A 187 4.59 -11.73 4.81
N ARG A 188 4.11 -10.49 4.89
CA ARG A 188 3.21 -9.88 3.90
C ARG A 188 3.64 -8.46 3.55
N ALA A 189 3.33 -8.03 2.34
CA ALA A 189 3.62 -6.69 1.85
C ALA A 189 2.52 -6.18 0.93
N ASP A 190 2.30 -4.88 0.99
CA ASP A 190 1.46 -4.16 0.04
C ASP A 190 2.39 -3.28 -0.80
N TRP A 191 2.26 -3.32 -2.12
CA TRP A 191 3.23 -2.67 -3.03
C TRP A 191 2.60 -2.36 -4.38
N TYR A 192 3.27 -1.51 -5.15
CA TYR A 192 2.98 -1.34 -6.57
C TYR A 192 4.26 -1.30 -7.41
N LEU A 193 4.10 -1.69 -8.67
CA LEU A 193 5.12 -1.64 -9.70
C LEU A 193 4.56 -0.87 -10.90
N ARG A 194 5.32 0.08 -11.42
CA ARG A 194 5.00 0.83 -12.63
C ARG A 194 6.02 0.56 -13.72
N GLY A 195 5.53 0.28 -14.92
CA GLY A 195 6.31 0.29 -16.15
C GLY A 195 6.38 1.70 -16.77
N ASP A 196 7.10 1.79 -17.89
CA ASP A 196 7.20 2.98 -18.75
C ASP A 196 7.63 4.26 -18.03
N VAL A 197 8.49 4.12 -17.01
CA VAL A 197 9.09 5.25 -16.30
C VAL A 197 10.47 5.57 -16.86
N ALA A 198 10.91 6.83 -16.71
CA ALA A 198 12.30 7.18 -16.98
C ALA A 198 13.22 6.65 -15.87
N CYS A 199 14.30 5.97 -16.28
CA CYS A 199 15.57 5.89 -15.55
C CYS A 199 16.50 6.95 -16.14
#